data_AF-A0A7S2CXP3-F1
#
_entry.id   AF-A0A7S2CXP3-F1
#
_cell.length_a   1.000
_cell.length_b   1.000
_cell.length_c   1.000
_cell.angle_alpha   90.00
_cell.angle_beta   90.00
_cell.angle_gamma   90.00
#
_symmetry.space_group_name_H-M   'P 1'
#
loop_
_entity.id
_entity.type
_entity.pdbx_description
1 polymer ?
#
loop_
_entity_poly.entity_id
_entity_poly.type
_entity_poly.pdbx_seq_one_letter_code
_entity_poly.pdbx_strand_id
1 'polypeptide(L)'
;VIIKQFCQPDVLIDDYPFDPTGVYKSIACDPDDPKTSYEIYIESLPIQAGPGVFGLHENANIACAQAETYGMFDTLLLMEAQEGSGGGGMSRDELIGIAASEAERKVNAKGQFDTDQISLQYPIRYDESMNTVLIQECTRFNKLLSYMQVQLPLLIKVQYSTVQ
;
A
#
# COMPACT_ATOMS: atom_id res chain seq x y z
N VAL A 1 -4.45 -17.23 -15.53
CA VAL A 1 -4.19 -16.61 -16.85
C VAL A 1 -2.81 -17.03 -17.36
N ILE A 2 -1.74 -16.79 -16.58
CA ILE A 2 -0.36 -17.19 -16.90
C ILE A 2 -0.23 -18.68 -17.27
N ILE A 3 -0.71 -19.62 -16.46
CA ILE A 3 -0.58 -21.07 -16.74
C ILE A 3 -1.18 -21.48 -18.09
N LYS A 4 -2.27 -20.85 -18.54
CA LYS A 4 -2.89 -21.18 -19.84
C LYS A 4 -2.02 -20.73 -21.02
N GLN A 5 -1.24 -19.66 -20.84
CA GLN A 5 -0.36 -19.13 -21.87
C GLN A 5 0.92 -19.98 -22.02
N PHE A 6 1.45 -20.52 -20.92
CA PHE A 6 2.69 -21.31 -20.94
C PHE A 6 2.46 -22.82 -21.10
N CYS A 7 1.27 -23.33 -20.80
CA CYS A 7 0.95 -24.76 -20.89
C CYS A 7 -0.14 -25.03 -21.94
N GLN A 8 0.16 -24.74 -23.21
CA GLN A 8 -0.71 -25.04 -24.34
C GLN A 8 0.08 -25.60 -25.54
N PRO A 9 -0.55 -26.40 -26.42
CA PRO A 9 0.15 -27.04 -27.55
C PRO A 9 0.80 -26.03 -28.51
N ASP A 10 0.21 -24.84 -28.64
CA ASP A 10 0.70 -23.79 -29.54
C ASP A 10 2.07 -23.23 -29.16
N VAL A 11 2.54 -23.47 -27.92
CA VAL A 11 3.88 -23.09 -27.45
C VAL A 11 4.98 -23.83 -28.24
N LEU A 12 4.66 -24.99 -28.82
CA LEU A 12 5.58 -25.79 -29.64
C LEU A 12 5.70 -25.27 -31.07
N ILE A 13 4.93 -24.25 -31.45
CA ILE A 13 4.99 -23.61 -32.77
C ILE A 13 6.07 -22.53 -32.70
N ASP A 14 6.86 -22.41 -33.76
CA ASP A 14 7.85 -21.33 -33.89
C ASP A 14 7.16 -19.95 -33.87
N ASP A 15 7.85 -18.93 -33.37
CA ASP A 15 7.36 -17.56 -33.24
C ASP A 15 6.13 -17.36 -32.31
N TYR A 16 5.84 -18.33 -31.42
CA TYR A 16 4.83 -18.19 -30.39
C TYR A 16 5.21 -17.10 -29.36
N PRO A 17 4.42 -16.03 -29.17
CA PRO A 17 4.77 -14.93 -28.27
C PRO A 17 4.40 -15.24 -26.80
N PHE A 18 5.39 -15.13 -25.91
CA PHE A 18 5.20 -15.23 -24.46
C PHE A 18 4.88 -13.89 -23.80
N ASP A 19 5.17 -12.78 -24.47
CA ASP A 19 4.95 -11.42 -24.00
C ASP A 19 4.12 -10.61 -25.01
N PRO A 20 3.28 -9.64 -24.58
CA PRO A 20 2.49 -8.81 -25.49
C PRO A 20 3.31 -8.02 -26.52
N THR A 21 4.59 -7.73 -26.25
CA THR A 21 5.49 -7.03 -27.18
C THR A 21 6.15 -7.96 -28.21
N GLY A 22 6.05 -9.27 -28.04
CA GLY A 22 6.59 -10.27 -28.97
C GLY A 22 8.12 -10.41 -28.95
N VAL A 23 8.82 -9.74 -28.02
CA VAL A 23 10.27 -9.87 -27.85
C VAL A 23 10.63 -11.26 -27.32
N TYR A 24 9.83 -11.76 -26.38
CA TYR A 24 9.96 -13.09 -25.79
C TYR A 24 9.06 -14.05 -26.55
N LYS A 25 9.67 -14.97 -27.32
CA LYS A 25 8.96 -15.91 -28.18
C LYS A 25 9.71 -17.23 -28.33
N SER A 26 9.03 -18.26 -28.83
CA SER A 26 9.70 -19.48 -29.31
C SER A 26 10.49 -19.16 -30.58
N ILE A 27 11.65 -19.80 -30.73
CA ILE A 27 12.52 -19.65 -31.89
C ILE A 27 12.61 -20.96 -32.68
N ALA A 28 12.69 -20.85 -34.00
CA ALA A 28 13.12 -21.95 -34.84
C ALA A 28 14.60 -22.20 -34.58
N CYS A 29 14.91 -23.44 -34.20
CA CYS A 29 16.23 -23.81 -33.72
C CYS A 29 16.95 -24.65 -34.79
N ASP A 30 18.27 -24.48 -34.95
CA ASP A 30 19.05 -25.37 -35.81
C ASP A 30 18.98 -26.82 -35.26
N PRO A 31 18.51 -27.82 -36.05
CA PRO A 31 18.44 -29.20 -35.60
C PRO A 31 19.82 -29.81 -35.26
N ASP A 32 20.89 -29.33 -35.89
CA ASP A 32 22.24 -29.86 -35.73
C ASP A 32 23.00 -29.18 -34.58
N ASP A 33 22.65 -27.93 -34.25
CA ASP A 33 23.20 -27.21 -33.09
C ASP A 33 22.14 -26.38 -32.36
N PRO A 34 21.27 -27.04 -31.59
CA PRO A 34 20.18 -26.34 -30.95
C PRO A 34 20.62 -25.44 -29.81
N LYS A 35 21.71 -25.80 -29.12
CA LYS A 35 22.21 -25.09 -27.96
C LYS A 35 22.65 -23.67 -28.33
N THR A 36 23.51 -23.56 -29.35
CA THR A 36 24.05 -22.27 -29.78
C THR A 36 22.94 -21.33 -30.28
N SER A 37 21.92 -21.88 -30.95
CA SER A 37 20.74 -21.12 -31.39
C SER A 37 20.02 -20.44 -30.22
N TYR A 38 19.81 -21.14 -29.11
CA TYR A 38 19.21 -20.56 -27.90
C TYR A 38 20.14 -19.59 -27.17
N GLU A 39 21.45 -19.86 -27.12
CA GLU A 39 22.42 -18.95 -26.48
C GLU A 39 22.43 -17.59 -27.18
N ILE A 40 22.51 -17.56 -28.52
CA ILE A 40 22.46 -16.31 -29.31
C ILE A 40 21.13 -15.57 -29.08
N TYR A 41 20.01 -16.30 -29.02
CA TYR A 41 18.71 -15.68 -28.77
C TYR A 41 18.63 -15.05 -27.39
N ILE A 42 19.08 -15.76 -26.34
CA ILE A 42 19.11 -15.24 -24.96
C ILE A 42 20.00 -13.99 -24.87
N GLU A 43 21.16 -13.99 -25.53
CA GLU A 43 22.05 -12.83 -25.59
C GLU A 43 21.44 -11.62 -26.32
N SER A 44 20.51 -11.86 -27.25
CA SER A 44 19.80 -10.79 -27.97
C SER A 44 18.69 -10.12 -27.15
N LEU A 45 18.28 -10.71 -26.02
CA LEU A 45 17.18 -10.19 -25.21
C LEU A 45 17.59 -8.94 -24.41
N PRO A 46 16.63 -8.04 -24.11
CA PRO A 46 16.89 -6.89 -23.25
C PRO A 46 17.36 -7.31 -21.86
N ILE A 47 18.39 -6.63 -21.34
CA ILE A 47 18.92 -6.86 -19.97
C ILE A 47 17.81 -6.67 -18.92
N GLN A 48 16.93 -5.70 -19.15
CA GLN A 48 15.78 -5.44 -18.29
C GLN A 48 14.51 -5.95 -18.97
N ALA A 49 13.92 -6.99 -18.40
CA ALA A 49 12.63 -7.50 -18.84
C ALA A 49 11.51 -6.52 -18.47
N GLY A 50 10.60 -6.29 -19.43
CA GLY A 50 9.38 -5.53 -19.18
C GLY A 50 8.40 -6.30 -18.29
N PRO A 51 7.44 -5.60 -17.65
CA PRO A 51 6.47 -6.20 -16.74
C PRO A 51 5.51 -7.18 -17.44
N GLY A 52 5.30 -7.00 -18.75
CA GLY A 52 4.46 -7.87 -19.57
C GLY A 52 4.86 -9.34 -19.55
N VAL A 53 6.16 -9.63 -19.40
CA VAL A 53 6.72 -10.99 -19.39
C VAL A 53 6.20 -11.77 -18.18
N PHE A 54 5.92 -11.06 -17.09
CA PHE A 54 5.36 -11.61 -15.86
C PHE A 54 3.83 -11.53 -15.84
N GLY A 55 3.19 -11.14 -16.94
CA GLY A 55 1.76 -10.91 -17.02
C GLY A 55 1.29 -9.65 -16.28
N LEU A 56 2.21 -8.71 -16.02
CA LEU A 56 1.93 -7.46 -15.33
C LEU A 56 1.73 -6.30 -16.33
N HIS A 57 0.95 -5.31 -15.93
CA HIS A 57 0.75 -4.09 -16.71
C HIS A 57 2.00 -3.17 -16.63
N GLU A 58 2.21 -2.30 -17.62
CA GLU A 58 3.35 -1.37 -17.68
C GLU A 58 3.51 -0.50 -16.41
N ASN A 59 2.39 -0.16 -15.77
CA ASN A 59 2.34 0.57 -14.50
C ASN A 59 3.04 -0.15 -13.33
N ALA A 60 3.31 -1.46 -13.43
CA ALA A 60 4.05 -2.19 -12.41
C ALA A 60 5.48 -1.64 -12.25
N ASN A 61 6.11 -1.15 -13.32
CA ASN A 61 7.41 -0.49 -13.24
C ASN A 61 7.33 0.80 -12.40
N ILE A 62 6.29 1.61 -12.61
CA ILE A 62 6.07 2.84 -11.85
C ILE A 62 5.84 2.51 -10.36
N ALA A 63 4.99 1.51 -10.08
CA ALA A 63 4.71 1.10 -8.71
C ALA A 63 5.97 0.57 -8.00
N CYS A 64 6.79 -0.22 -8.70
CA CYS A 64 8.06 -0.72 -8.19
C CYS A 64 9.03 0.43 -7.88
N ALA A 65 9.22 1.35 -8.82
CA ALA A 65 10.09 2.51 -8.63
C ALA A 65 9.62 3.41 -7.48
N GLN A 66 8.32 3.61 -7.33
CA GLN A 66 7.74 4.34 -6.20
C GLN A 66 8.02 3.62 -4.88
N ALA A 67 7.76 2.31 -4.80
CA ALA A 67 8.00 1.53 -3.60
C ALA A 67 9.48 1.56 -3.18
N GLU A 68 10.40 1.40 -4.13
CA GLU A 68 11.84 1.50 -3.89
C GLU A 68 12.22 2.90 -3.40
N THR A 69 11.71 3.95 -4.05
CA THR A 69 11.96 5.35 -3.66
C THR A 69 11.45 5.64 -2.24
N TYR A 70 10.24 5.20 -1.88
CA TYR A 70 9.73 5.36 -0.53
C TYR A 70 10.57 4.59 0.50
N GLY A 71 11.01 3.37 0.19
CA GLY A 71 11.91 2.61 1.05
C GLY A 71 13.27 3.30 1.25
N MET A 72 13.80 3.95 0.20
CA MET A 72 15.00 4.79 0.33
C MET A 72 14.75 6.01 1.23
N PHE A 73 13.62 6.70 1.08
CA PHE A 73 13.28 7.82 1.96
C PHE A 73 13.12 7.39 3.42
N ASP A 74 12.46 6.26 3.68
CA ASP A 74 12.36 5.71 5.04
C ASP A 74 13.75 5.42 5.62
N THR A 75 14.64 4.83 4.81
CA THR A 75 16.02 4.55 5.22
C THR A 75 16.79 5.85 5.52
N LEU A 76 16.62 6.88 4.69
CA LEU A 76 17.25 8.19 4.89
C LEU A 76 16.73 8.87 6.15
N LEU A 77 15.42 8.85 6.40
CA LEU A 77 14.81 9.38 7.61
C LEU A 77 15.28 8.65 8.88
N LEU A 78 15.54 7.35 8.79
CA LEU A 78 16.12 6.57 9.90
C LEU A 78 17.60 6.92 10.15
N MET A 79 18.34 7.32 9.11
CA MET A 79 19.74 7.74 9.22
C MET A 79 19.89 9.20 9.66
N GLU A 80 18.85 10.03 9.54
CA GLU A 80 18.88 11.41 10.00
C GLU A 80 19.13 11.44 11.51
N ALA A 81 20.32 11.92 11.91
CA ALA A 81 20.67 12.08 13.31
C ALA A 81 19.67 13.05 13.96
N GLN A 82 19.00 12.61 15.03
CA GLN A 82 18.15 13.48 15.87
C GLN A 82 18.97 14.54 16.65
N GLU A 83 20.07 15.04 16.10
CA GLU A 83 20.79 16.15 16.71
C GLU A 83 20.02 17.44 16.43
N GLY A 84 19.27 17.83 17.48
CA GLY A 84 18.62 19.11 17.73
C GLY A 84 18.61 20.11 16.58
N SER A 85 17.41 20.33 16.03
CA SER A 85 17.11 21.52 15.25
C SER A 85 17.37 22.77 16.11
N GLY A 86 18.58 23.30 16.04
CA GLY A 86 19.00 24.57 16.63
C GLY A 86 18.59 25.77 15.77
N GLY A 87 17.35 25.77 15.26
CA GLY A 87 16.80 26.86 14.47
C GLY A 87 15.48 27.32 15.06
N GLY A 88 15.31 28.62 15.30
CA GLY A 88 14.19 29.23 16.03
C GLY A 88 12.79 29.16 15.39
N GLY A 89 12.41 28.01 14.83
CA GLY A 89 11.03 27.64 14.48
C GLY A 89 10.41 26.73 15.54
N MET A 90 9.10 26.47 15.42
CA MET A 90 8.40 25.53 16.30
C MET A 90 9.08 24.16 16.24
N SER A 91 9.31 23.56 17.41
CA SER A 91 9.92 22.24 17.47
C SER A 91 8.97 21.18 16.87
N ARG A 92 9.54 20.05 16.43
CA ARG A 92 8.73 18.90 15.96
C ARG A 92 7.69 18.51 17.00
N ASP A 93 8.07 18.51 18.28
CA ASP A 93 7.16 18.18 19.37
C ASP A 93 6.04 19.22 19.49
N GLU A 94 6.35 20.53 19.38
CA GLU A 94 5.34 21.60 19.39
C GLU A 94 4.30 21.43 18.28
N LEU A 95 4.74 21.10 17.06
CA LEU A 95 3.84 20.79 15.94
C LEU A 95 2.96 19.57 16.22
N ILE A 96 3.54 18.51 16.82
CA ILE A 96 2.79 17.31 17.22
C ILE A 96 1.72 17.67 18.26
N GLY A 97 2.05 18.50 19.24
CA GLY A 97 1.12 18.98 20.28
C GLY A 97 -0.06 19.76 19.72
N ILE A 98 0.20 20.65 18.76
CA ILE A 98 -0.83 21.42 18.07
C ILE A 98 -1.76 20.50 17.29
N ALA A 99 -1.20 19.56 16.52
CA ALA A 99 -1.99 18.60 15.76
C ALA A 99 -2.83 17.70 16.68
N ALA A 100 -2.25 17.23 17.79
CA ALA A 100 -2.96 16.43 18.79
C ALA A 100 -4.11 17.21 19.44
N SER A 101 -3.89 18.48 19.78
CA SER A 101 -4.91 19.36 20.37
C SER A 101 -6.05 19.64 19.39
N GLU A 102 -5.73 19.83 18.11
CA GLU A 102 -6.76 20.01 17.08
C GLU A 102 -7.58 18.74 16.88
N ALA A 103 -6.92 17.58 16.86
CA ALA A 103 -7.58 16.27 16.78
C ALA A 103 -8.50 16.05 18.00
N GLU A 104 -8.02 16.36 19.20
CA GLU A 104 -8.79 16.23 20.44
C GLU A 104 -10.06 17.08 20.37
N ARG A 105 -9.94 18.35 19.96
CA ARG A 105 -11.07 19.26 19.80
C ARG A 105 -12.10 18.70 18.82
N LYS A 106 -11.67 18.15 17.68
CA LYS A 106 -12.57 17.56 16.68
C LYS A 106 -13.30 16.32 17.20
N VAL A 107 -12.58 15.46 17.93
CA VAL A 107 -13.15 14.25 18.54
C VAL A 107 -14.17 14.60 19.61
N ASN A 108 -13.83 15.54 20.50
CA ASN A 108 -14.73 15.99 21.57
C ASN A 108 -15.96 16.73 21.03
N ALA A 109 -15.81 17.50 19.96
CA ALA A 109 -16.95 18.20 19.32
C ALA A 109 -17.95 17.26 18.65
N LYS A 110 -17.51 16.11 18.11
CA LYS A 110 -18.40 15.14 17.47
C LYS A 110 -19.19 14.29 18.47
N GLY A 111 -18.61 14.00 19.64
CA GLY A 111 -19.19 13.08 20.60
C GLY A 111 -19.28 11.65 20.07
N GLN A 112 -19.91 10.76 20.85
CA GLN A 112 -20.16 9.37 20.46
C GLN A 112 -21.48 9.27 19.69
N PHE A 113 -21.56 8.31 18.78
CA PHE A 113 -22.81 7.94 18.14
C PHE A 113 -23.74 7.29 19.18
N ASP A 114 -24.98 7.75 19.26
CA ASP A 114 -26.00 7.11 20.10
C ASP A 114 -26.47 5.82 19.41
N THR A 115 -25.81 4.71 19.74
CA THR A 115 -26.12 3.40 19.15
C THR A 115 -27.52 2.92 19.52
N ASP A 116 -28.08 3.38 20.63
CA ASP A 116 -29.40 2.97 21.10
C ASP A 116 -30.49 3.66 20.27
N GLN A 117 -30.35 4.97 20.02
CA GLN A 117 -31.24 5.69 19.09
C GLN A 117 -31.12 5.17 17.65
N ILE A 118 -29.90 4.92 17.18
CA ILE A 118 -29.66 4.38 15.84
C ILE A 118 -30.28 2.98 15.71
N SER A 119 -30.16 2.13 16.73
CA SER A 119 -30.78 0.80 16.73
C SER A 119 -32.31 0.86 16.79
N LEU A 120 -32.89 1.91 17.38
CA LEU A 120 -34.34 2.11 17.40
C LEU A 120 -34.85 2.57 16.02
N GLN A 121 -34.10 3.44 15.35
CA GLN A 121 -34.45 3.95 14.02
C GLN A 121 -34.19 2.91 12.91
N TYR A 122 -33.14 2.11 13.05
CA TYR A 122 -32.70 1.09 12.09
C TYR A 122 -32.56 -0.27 12.78
N PRO A 123 -33.68 -0.93 13.11
CA PRO A 123 -33.64 -2.21 13.81
C PRO A 123 -32.94 -3.29 12.97
N ILE A 124 -32.27 -4.20 13.67
CA ILE A 124 -31.63 -5.37 13.06
C ILE A 124 -32.73 -6.26 12.49
N ARG A 125 -32.68 -6.48 11.18
CA ARG A 125 -33.60 -7.37 10.49
C ARG A 125 -32.84 -8.25 9.52
N TYR A 126 -33.32 -9.48 9.34
CA TYR A 126 -32.69 -10.45 8.44
C TYR A 126 -32.80 -10.06 6.96
N ASP A 127 -33.87 -9.34 6.61
CA ASP A 127 -34.15 -8.83 5.26
C ASP A 127 -33.33 -7.59 4.89
N GLU A 128 -32.79 -6.86 5.88
CA GLU A 128 -32.02 -5.62 5.67
C GLU A 128 -30.66 -5.71 6.38
N SER A 129 -29.68 -6.30 5.69
CA SER A 129 -28.34 -6.52 6.24
C SER A 129 -27.59 -5.21 6.54
N MET A 130 -27.91 -4.11 5.87
CA MET A 130 -27.22 -2.83 6.03
C MET A 130 -27.45 -2.21 7.42
N ASN A 131 -28.62 -2.41 8.03
CA ASN A 131 -28.89 -1.93 9.39
C ASN A 131 -27.94 -2.55 10.42
N THR A 132 -27.65 -3.85 10.24
CA THR A 132 -26.69 -4.56 11.09
C THR A 132 -25.29 -4.00 10.94
N VAL A 133 -24.84 -3.77 9.69
CA VAL A 133 -23.52 -3.17 9.40
C VAL A 133 -23.43 -1.77 9.98
N LEU A 134 -24.48 -0.95 9.86
CA LEU A 134 -24.51 0.40 10.40
C LEU A 134 -24.28 0.41 11.91
N ILE A 135 -25.02 -0.39 12.68
CA ILE A 135 -24.88 -0.47 14.14
C ILE A 135 -23.48 -0.98 14.53
N GLN A 136 -22.96 -1.97 13.80
CA GLN A 136 -21.62 -2.50 14.03
C GLN A 136 -20.54 -1.45 13.78
N GLU A 137 -20.63 -0.71 12.68
CA GLU A 137 -19.70 0.37 12.34
C GLU A 137 -19.79 1.52 13.36
N CYS A 138 -20.99 1.95 13.76
CA CYS A 138 -21.17 2.95 14.83
C CYS A 138 -20.53 2.48 16.14
N THR A 139 -20.71 1.21 16.51
CA THR A 139 -20.07 0.63 17.70
C THR A 139 -18.55 0.62 17.56
N ARG A 140 -18.02 0.26 16.38
CA ARG A 140 -16.59 0.27 16.09
C ARG A 140 -16.01 1.68 16.17
N PHE A 141 -16.69 2.68 15.61
CA PHE A 141 -16.28 4.08 15.68
C PHE A 141 -16.32 4.61 17.12
N ASN A 142 -17.33 4.27 17.92
CA ASN A 142 -17.38 4.67 19.33
C ASN A 142 -16.18 4.14 20.13
N LYS A 143 -15.74 2.90 19.87
CA LYS A 143 -14.51 2.35 20.46
C LYS A 143 -13.29 3.18 20.06
N LEU A 144 -13.14 3.52 18.78
CA LEU A 144 -12.05 4.36 18.30
C LEU A 144 -12.08 5.75 18.96
N LEU A 145 -13.25 6.40 19.01
CA LEU A 145 -13.42 7.71 19.65
C LEU A 145 -13.04 7.67 21.14
N SER A 146 -13.47 6.63 21.87
CA SER A 146 -13.11 6.46 23.28
C SER A 146 -11.60 6.30 23.48
N TYR A 147 -10.93 5.58 22.58
CA TYR A 147 -9.48 5.42 22.64
C TYR A 147 -8.77 6.75 22.35
N MET A 148 -9.21 7.48 21.33
CA MET A 148 -8.64 8.79 20.99
C MET A 148 -8.84 9.82 22.10
N GLN A 149 -9.98 9.81 22.79
CA GLN A 149 -10.27 10.68 23.94
C GLN A 149 -9.31 10.44 25.12
N VAL A 150 -8.77 9.22 25.26
CA VAL A 150 -7.79 8.89 26.30
C VAL A 150 -6.36 9.18 25.83
N GLN A 151 -6.03 8.84 24.59
CA GLN A 151 -4.66 8.92 24.09
C GLN A 151 -4.21 10.33 23.72
N LEU A 152 -5.08 11.15 23.11
CA LEU A 152 -4.70 12.50 22.68
C LEU A 152 -4.31 13.40 23.87
N PRO A 153 -5.07 13.45 24.99
CA PRO A 153 -4.64 14.21 26.16
C PRO A 153 -3.38 13.66 26.82
N LEU A 154 -3.16 12.34 26.77
CA LEU A 154 -1.94 11.73 27.29
C LEU A 154 -0.72 12.18 26.50
N LEU A 155 -0.80 12.17 25.16
CA LEU A 155 0.25 12.64 24.27
C LEU A 155 0.62 14.10 24.58
N ILE A 156 -0.39 14.97 24.66
CA ILE A 156 -0.22 16.39 24.99
C ILE A 156 0.46 16.57 26.36
N LYS A 157 0.06 15.80 27.39
CA LYS A 157 0.67 15.86 28.74
C LYS A 157 2.13 15.41 28.77
N VAL A 158 2.46 14.33 28.06
CA VAL A 158 3.83 13.80 27.99
C VAL A 158 4.76 14.85 27.36
N GLN A 159 4.30 15.54 26.32
CA GLN A 159 5.05 16.64 25.73
C GLN A 159 5.36 17.75 26.74
N TYR A 160 4.35 18.27 27.47
CA TYR A 160 4.60 19.31 28.48
C TYR A 160 5.54 18.86 29.60
N SER A 161 5.53 17.57 29.94
CA SER A 161 6.39 16.99 31.00
C SER A 161 7.83 16.72 30.53
N THR A 162 8.08 16.66 29.23
CA THR A 162 9.41 16.44 28.65
C THR A 162 10.18 17.75 28.43
N VAL A 163 9.47 18.89 28.50
CA VAL A 163 10.02 20.25 28.32
C VAL A 163 10.48 20.91 29.63
N GLN A 164 10.20 20.30 30.81
CA GLN A 164 10.72 20.72 32.12
C GLN A 164 11.86 19.84 32.60
#